data_AF-D7WFC4-F1
#
_entry.id   AF-D7WFC4-F1
#
_cell.length_a   1.000
_cell.length_b   1.000
_cell.length_c   1.000
_cell.angle_alpha   90.00
_cell.angle_beta   90.00
_cell.angle_gamma   90.00
#
_symmetry.space_group_name_H-M   'P 1'
#
loop_
_entity.id
_entity.type
_entity.pdbx_description
1 polymer ?
#
loop_
_entity_poly.entity_id
_entity_poly.type
_entity_poly.pdbx_seq_one_letter_code
_entity_poly.pdbx_strand_id
1 'polypeptide(L)'
;MATGLDKGVKILSNLNIVGSVILLVFLVLAGPTLKIVQHLTESFGIYASSLPELMFWVDANNENPGWHATWTAFYWAWTICWSPFVGMFFARISRGRTVRQFIAGTILAPTIFDIVWFAAFGRTAIEVERNDPGVLTEPVVENGDTPQALFTLLAQYPLYMVTGTIALAVIVFYFVTSIDSSALVMDTFATGEEEATPWYYRVAWAISVGVVTAALLFINDSGIQALQEVVIIIALPFFFVYFIMMFALVKAMDDDAAADRKFRSRQWEKTDTPEKYEEAEAKPAPGYDEEGNEIDRPELEYDYDNETWRLTETLVIEGEAETEDGDEEVVEVEVPEGTPVEIDTVEPAGATKVEGER
;
A
#
# COMPACT_ATOMS: atom_id res chain seq x y z
N MET A 1 -11.38 13.21 10.21
CA MET A 1 -12.54 12.81 9.37
C MET A 1 -13.55 13.92 9.03
N ALA A 2 -14.47 14.37 9.90
CA ALA A 2 -15.64 15.18 9.48
C ALA A 2 -15.39 16.68 9.20
N THR A 3 -14.22 17.22 9.53
CA THR A 3 -13.97 18.69 9.52
C THR A 3 -12.87 19.14 8.56
N GLY A 4 -12.37 18.27 7.66
CA GLY A 4 -11.31 18.66 6.71
C GLY A 4 -10.01 19.13 7.39
N LEU A 5 -9.78 18.72 8.64
CA LEU A 5 -8.64 19.17 9.45
C LEU A 5 -7.41 18.28 9.21
N ASP A 6 -6.81 18.32 8.03
CA ASP A 6 -5.46 17.76 7.82
C ASP A 6 -4.47 18.36 8.83
N LYS A 7 -4.72 19.62 9.23
CA LYS A 7 -4.02 20.29 10.32
C LYS A 7 -4.22 19.60 11.67
N GLY A 8 -5.40 19.08 11.96
CA GLY A 8 -5.74 18.47 13.26
C GLY A 8 -5.03 17.14 13.46
N VAL A 9 -5.06 16.28 12.45
CA VAL A 9 -4.34 15.00 12.44
C VAL A 9 -2.84 15.24 12.55
N LYS A 10 -2.30 16.24 11.84
CA LYS A 10 -0.90 16.63 11.95
C LYS A 10 -0.52 17.14 13.35
N ILE A 11 -1.36 17.95 13.98
CA ILE A 11 -1.13 18.44 15.36
C ILE A 11 -1.17 17.27 16.33
N LEU A 12 -2.17 16.39 16.23
CA LEU A 12 -2.30 15.20 17.08
C LEU A 12 -1.10 14.28 16.92
N SER A 13 -0.65 14.01 15.69
CA SER A 13 0.53 13.20 15.40
C SER A 13 1.81 13.82 15.98
N ASN A 14 2.00 15.13 15.83
CA ASN A 14 3.15 15.83 16.41
C ASN A 14 3.13 15.80 17.94
N LEU A 15 1.97 16.08 18.57
CA LEU A 15 1.81 16.01 20.02
C LEU A 15 2.07 14.60 20.54
N ASN A 16 1.65 13.60 19.79
CA ASN A 16 1.87 12.19 20.12
C ASN A 16 3.37 11.84 20.11
N ILE A 17 4.09 12.19 19.04
CA ILE A 17 5.55 11.97 18.96
C ILE A 17 6.26 12.71 20.09
N VAL A 18 5.90 13.97 20.35
CA VAL A 18 6.49 14.76 21.44
C VAL A 18 6.19 14.13 22.80
N GLY A 19 4.96 13.67 23.04
CA GLY A 19 4.57 12.98 24.27
C GLY A 19 5.37 11.70 24.50
N SER A 20 5.50 10.86 23.47
CA SER A 20 6.32 9.64 23.52
C SER A 20 7.79 9.93 23.83
N VAL A 21 8.36 10.95 23.17
CA VAL A 21 9.76 11.36 23.42
C VAL A 21 9.91 11.92 24.84
N ILE A 22 8.96 12.70 25.34
CA ILE A 22 8.97 13.21 26.72
C ILE A 22 8.94 12.05 27.72
N LEU A 23 8.07 11.06 27.51
CA LEU A 23 7.99 9.86 28.36
C LEU A 23 9.30 9.08 28.34
N LEU A 24 9.88 8.87 27.15
CA LEU A 24 11.15 8.18 26.99
C LEU A 24 12.28 8.93 27.72
N VAL A 25 12.40 10.23 27.51
CA VAL A 25 13.43 11.07 28.16
C VAL A 25 13.22 11.10 29.67
N PHE A 26 11.98 11.25 30.13
CA PHE A 26 11.65 11.17 31.56
C PHE A 26 12.12 9.86 32.16
N LEU A 27 11.80 8.72 31.53
CA LEU A 27 12.17 7.41 32.06
C LEU A 27 13.68 7.18 32.05
N VAL A 28 14.37 7.66 31.00
CA VAL A 28 15.84 7.58 30.93
C VAL A 28 16.50 8.39 32.05
N LEU A 29 15.95 9.56 32.40
CA LEU A 29 16.51 10.45 33.43
C LEU A 29 16.11 10.05 34.86
N ALA A 30 14.87 9.62 35.06
CA ALA A 30 14.35 9.19 36.36
C ALA A 30 14.74 7.75 36.70
N GLY A 31 14.92 6.91 35.68
CA GLY A 31 15.34 5.52 35.77
C GLY A 31 16.86 5.34 35.88
N PRO A 32 17.34 4.09 35.79
CA PRO A 32 18.75 3.78 35.95
C PRO A 32 19.53 4.10 34.66
N THR A 33 19.77 5.39 34.37
CA THR A 33 20.35 5.88 33.10
C THR A 33 21.57 5.10 32.64
N LEU A 34 22.54 4.86 33.55
CA LEU A 34 23.76 4.13 33.22
C LEU A 34 23.45 2.69 32.79
N LYS A 35 22.53 2.01 33.49
CA LYS A 35 22.13 0.63 33.16
C LYS A 35 21.37 0.58 31.84
N ILE A 36 20.57 1.60 31.51
CA ILE A 36 19.88 1.69 30.21
C ILE A 36 20.88 1.80 29.08
N VAL A 37 21.89 2.67 29.20
CA VAL A 37 22.93 2.86 28.17
C VAL A 37 23.79 1.60 28.00
N GLN A 38 24.17 0.95 29.11
CA GLN A 38 24.87 -0.33 29.07
C GLN A 38 24.03 -1.40 28.37
N HIS A 39 22.75 -1.50 28.75
CA HIS A 39 21.84 -2.48 28.18
C HIS A 39 21.60 -2.24 26.69
N LEU A 40 21.54 -1.00 26.22
CA LEU A 40 21.42 -0.70 24.79
C LEU A 40 22.57 -1.30 23.97
N THR A 41 23.80 -1.20 24.49
CA THR A 41 24.99 -1.75 23.84
C THR A 41 24.99 -3.29 23.88
N GLU A 42 24.65 -3.87 25.04
CA GLU A 42 24.57 -5.32 25.21
C GLU A 42 23.47 -5.94 24.34
N SER A 43 22.27 -5.35 24.33
CA SER A 43 21.13 -5.82 23.54
C SER A 43 21.43 -5.85 22.06
N PHE A 44 22.17 -4.87 21.54
CA PHE A 44 22.64 -4.91 20.16
C PHE A 44 23.54 -6.13 19.89
N GLY A 45 24.51 -6.39 20.76
CA GLY A 45 25.41 -7.55 20.63
C GLY A 45 24.68 -8.89 20.73
N ILE A 46 23.78 -9.02 21.70
CA ILE A 46 22.94 -10.22 21.89
C ILE A 46 22.08 -10.44 20.65
N TYR A 47 21.33 -9.43 20.21
CA TYR A 47 20.47 -9.53 19.04
C TYR A 47 21.25 -9.94 17.79
N ALA A 48 22.39 -9.30 17.52
CA ALA A 48 23.24 -9.62 16.36
C ALA A 48 23.75 -11.08 16.39
N SER A 49 24.06 -11.61 17.58
CA SER A 49 24.55 -12.98 17.75
C SER A 49 23.44 -14.04 17.72
N SER A 50 22.26 -13.73 18.25
CA SER A 50 21.12 -14.65 18.34
C SER A 50 20.23 -14.65 17.10
N LEU A 51 20.37 -13.67 16.20
CA LEU A 51 19.52 -13.53 15.02
C LEU A 51 19.45 -14.80 14.16
N PRO A 52 20.55 -15.50 13.82
CA PRO A 52 20.48 -16.76 13.08
C PRO A 52 19.63 -17.83 13.76
N GLU A 53 19.73 -17.96 15.08
CA GLU A 53 18.93 -18.92 15.84
C GLU A 53 17.45 -18.52 15.85
N LEU A 54 17.16 -17.25 16.19
CA LEU A 54 15.80 -16.72 16.26
C LEU A 54 15.05 -16.76 14.93
N MET A 55 15.75 -16.60 13.79
CA MET A 55 15.14 -16.69 12.46
C MET A 55 14.55 -18.07 12.15
N PHE A 56 15.09 -19.15 12.73
CA PHE A 56 14.68 -20.53 12.45
C PHE A 56 14.07 -21.24 13.68
N TRP A 57 13.91 -20.53 14.79
CA TRP A 57 13.37 -21.12 16.01
C TRP A 57 11.86 -21.32 15.91
N VAL A 58 11.43 -22.59 15.96
CA VAL A 58 10.02 -23.00 15.83
C VAL A 58 9.53 -23.86 17.01
N ASP A 59 10.33 -23.96 18.07
CA ASP A 59 10.07 -24.82 19.24
C ASP A 59 9.69 -26.27 18.89
N ALA A 60 10.45 -26.92 18.01
CA ALA A 60 10.12 -28.25 17.49
C ALA A 60 10.03 -29.35 18.57
N ASN A 61 10.74 -29.18 19.68
CA ASN A 61 10.69 -30.09 20.83
C ASN A 61 9.51 -29.79 21.77
N ASN A 62 8.75 -28.72 21.52
CA ASN A 62 7.66 -28.24 22.36
C ASN A 62 8.09 -28.04 23.83
N GLU A 63 9.29 -27.45 24.01
CA GLU A 63 9.83 -27.12 25.33
C GLU A 63 9.13 -25.89 25.92
N ASN A 64 8.54 -25.05 25.07
CA ASN A 64 7.80 -23.85 25.46
C ASN A 64 6.41 -23.84 24.79
N PRO A 65 5.49 -24.73 25.20
CA PRO A 65 4.22 -24.94 24.52
C PRO A 65 3.45 -23.62 24.32
N GLY A 66 3.14 -23.30 23.07
CA GLY A 66 2.37 -22.11 22.70
C GLY A 66 3.17 -20.81 22.60
N TRP A 67 4.43 -20.76 23.07
CA TRP A 67 5.23 -19.52 23.05
C TRP A 67 5.43 -18.96 21.64
N HIS A 68 5.76 -19.82 20.68
CA HIS A 68 5.95 -19.41 19.31
C HIS A 68 4.69 -18.78 18.69
N ALA A 69 3.50 -19.31 19.01
CA ALA A 69 2.23 -18.80 18.52
C ALA A 69 1.88 -17.44 19.15
N THR A 70 2.04 -17.32 20.46
CA THR A 70 1.71 -16.11 21.24
C THR A 70 2.60 -14.92 20.89
N TRP A 71 3.86 -15.17 20.52
CA TRP A 71 4.85 -14.12 20.27
C TRP A 71 5.27 -14.04 18.81
N THR A 72 6.16 -14.93 18.38
CA THR A 72 6.84 -14.83 17.07
C THR A 72 5.84 -14.87 15.92
N ALA A 73 4.99 -15.88 15.85
CA ALA A 73 4.01 -16.03 14.78
C ALA A 73 2.97 -14.90 14.79
N PHE A 74 2.51 -14.48 15.98
CA PHE A 74 1.62 -13.34 16.13
C PHE A 74 2.23 -12.04 15.57
N TYR A 75 3.48 -11.69 15.93
CA TYR A 75 4.12 -10.48 15.42
C TYR A 75 4.38 -10.52 13.91
N TRP A 76 4.71 -11.69 13.35
CA TRP A 76 4.80 -11.88 11.90
C TRP A 76 3.43 -11.64 11.24
N ALA A 77 2.39 -12.28 11.75
CA ALA A 77 1.02 -12.14 11.24
C ALA A 77 0.52 -10.70 11.34
N TRP A 78 0.74 -10.05 12.47
CA TRP A 78 0.40 -8.64 12.67
C TRP A 78 1.10 -7.74 11.65
N THR A 79 2.41 -7.94 11.45
CA THR A 79 3.19 -7.16 10.47
C THR A 79 2.68 -7.36 9.04
N ILE A 80 2.30 -8.59 8.67
CA ILE A 80 1.69 -8.92 7.37
C ILE A 80 0.34 -8.19 7.19
N CYS A 81 -0.51 -8.18 8.22
CA CYS A 81 -1.80 -7.49 8.17
C CYS A 81 -1.65 -5.96 8.06
N TRP A 82 -0.61 -5.38 8.65
CA TRP A 82 -0.38 -3.92 8.67
C TRP A 82 0.41 -3.39 7.47
N SER A 83 1.13 -4.25 6.76
CA SER A 83 2.05 -3.83 5.70
C SER A 83 1.39 -3.17 4.47
N PRO A 84 0.14 -3.47 4.05
CA PRO A 84 -0.49 -2.70 2.97
C PRO A 84 -0.68 -1.23 3.34
N PHE A 85 -1.10 -0.98 4.59
CA PHE A 85 -1.25 0.36 5.15
C PHE A 85 0.09 1.09 5.27
N VAL A 86 1.07 0.44 5.89
CA VAL A 86 2.40 1.00 6.12
C VAL A 86 3.16 1.21 4.79
N GLY A 87 3.01 0.30 3.84
CA GLY A 87 3.64 0.35 2.52
C GLY A 87 3.19 1.57 1.71
N MET A 88 1.87 1.86 1.68
CA MET A 88 1.34 3.06 1.04
C MET A 88 1.90 4.35 1.67
N PHE A 89 1.98 4.40 3.00
CA PHE A 89 2.56 5.54 3.70
C PHE A 89 4.04 5.75 3.32
N PHE A 90 4.85 4.69 3.38
CA PHE A 90 6.25 4.74 3.02
C PHE A 90 6.46 5.11 1.55
N ALA A 91 5.64 4.61 0.63
CA ALA A 91 5.70 4.97 -0.78
C ALA A 91 5.45 6.48 -0.99
N ARG A 92 4.42 7.04 -0.34
CA ARG A 92 4.06 8.47 -0.46
C ARG A 92 5.18 9.40 0.00
N ILE A 93 5.76 9.14 1.17
CA ILE A 93 6.82 10.02 1.72
C ILE A 93 8.19 9.81 1.06
N SER A 94 8.34 8.79 0.22
CA SER A 94 9.62 8.40 -0.40
C SER A 94 9.74 8.78 -1.87
N ARG A 95 8.82 9.59 -2.41
CA ARG A 95 8.87 10.09 -3.80
C ARG A 95 10.22 10.78 -4.08
N GLY A 96 10.90 10.33 -5.13
CA GLY A 96 12.21 10.88 -5.55
C GLY A 96 13.42 10.32 -4.80
N ARG A 97 13.26 9.32 -3.92
CA ARG A 97 14.37 8.60 -3.30
C ARG A 97 14.84 7.44 -4.18
N THR A 98 16.12 7.08 -4.09
CA THR A 98 16.60 5.83 -4.71
C THR A 98 16.10 4.63 -3.91
N VAL A 99 15.93 3.48 -4.56
CA VAL A 99 15.51 2.22 -3.91
C VAL A 99 16.40 1.87 -2.71
N ARG A 100 17.72 2.10 -2.82
CA ARG A 100 18.67 1.87 -1.72
C ARG A 100 18.44 2.79 -0.53
N GLN A 101 18.18 4.09 -0.78
CA GLN A 101 17.88 5.05 0.28
C GLN A 101 16.55 4.73 0.96
N PHE A 102 15.56 4.31 0.17
CA PHE A 102 14.27 3.86 0.68
C PHE A 102 14.42 2.68 1.63
N ILE A 103 15.06 1.59 1.19
CA ILE A 103 15.26 0.38 2.00
C ILE A 103 16.04 0.71 3.28
N ALA A 104 17.18 1.42 3.16
CA ALA A 104 18.00 1.76 4.32
C ALA A 104 17.26 2.67 5.31
N GLY A 105 16.55 3.69 4.83
CA GLY A 105 15.81 4.61 5.69
C GLY A 105 14.64 3.94 6.41
N THR A 106 13.88 3.12 5.69
CA THR A 106 12.70 2.41 6.22
C THR A 106 13.08 1.35 7.25
N ILE A 107 14.26 0.72 7.12
CA ILE A 107 14.74 -0.26 8.10
C ILE A 107 15.44 0.42 9.28
N LEU A 108 16.45 1.26 9.02
CA LEU A 108 17.33 1.75 10.09
C LEU A 108 16.62 2.68 11.08
N ALA A 109 15.80 3.61 10.60
CA ALA A 109 15.21 4.62 11.49
C ALA A 109 14.22 4.01 12.51
N PRO A 110 13.26 3.14 12.11
CA PRO A 110 12.39 2.46 13.07
C PRO A 110 13.18 1.51 13.98
N THR A 111 14.11 0.72 13.45
CA THR A 111 14.90 -0.22 14.28
C THR A 111 15.71 0.49 15.36
N ILE A 112 16.33 1.63 15.06
CA ILE A 112 17.05 2.41 16.08
C ILE A 112 16.10 2.92 17.15
N PHE A 113 14.93 3.43 16.75
CA PHE A 113 13.92 3.89 17.69
C PHE A 113 13.44 2.75 18.60
N ASP A 114 13.15 1.58 18.05
CA ASP A 114 12.70 0.39 18.80
C ASP A 114 13.79 -0.07 19.78
N ILE A 115 15.05 -0.14 19.35
CA ILE A 115 16.18 -0.49 20.23
C ILE A 115 16.25 0.47 21.43
N VAL A 116 16.15 1.78 21.18
CA VAL A 116 16.19 2.79 22.26
C VAL A 116 14.97 2.65 23.17
N TRP A 117 13.78 2.47 22.60
CA TRP A 117 12.53 2.36 23.33
C TRP A 117 12.52 1.12 24.25
N PHE A 118 12.80 -0.06 23.70
CA PHE A 118 12.85 -1.30 24.46
C PHE A 118 14.01 -1.31 25.46
N ALA A 119 15.16 -0.73 25.12
CA ALA A 119 16.25 -0.59 26.08
C ALA A 119 15.86 0.30 27.26
N ALA A 120 15.14 1.40 27.05
CA ALA A 120 14.70 2.28 28.12
C ALA A 120 13.60 1.66 28.97
N PHE A 121 12.47 1.28 28.37
CA PHE A 121 11.32 0.74 29.10
C PHE A 121 11.58 -0.66 29.64
N GLY A 122 12.12 -1.56 28.81
CA GLY A 122 12.39 -2.94 29.21
C GLY A 122 13.44 -3.04 30.30
N ARG A 123 14.55 -2.31 30.20
CA ARG A 123 15.58 -2.32 31.26
C ARG A 123 15.07 -1.75 32.56
N THR A 124 14.29 -0.68 32.49
CA THR A 124 13.67 -0.04 33.66
C THR A 124 12.69 -1.00 34.33
N ALA A 125 11.83 -1.68 33.57
CA ALA A 125 10.92 -2.69 34.10
C ALA A 125 11.67 -3.84 34.79
N ILE A 126 12.70 -4.40 34.15
CA ILE A 126 13.54 -5.46 34.74
C ILE A 126 14.21 -5.00 36.03
N GLU A 127 14.70 -3.75 36.07
CA GLU A 127 15.35 -3.22 37.27
C GLU A 127 14.36 -3.01 38.42
N VAL A 128 13.16 -2.50 38.13
CA VAL A 128 12.07 -2.36 39.10
C VAL A 128 11.70 -3.72 39.69
N GLU A 129 11.42 -4.71 38.84
CA GLU A 129 11.07 -6.06 39.27
C GLU A 129 12.21 -6.74 40.05
N ARG A 130 13.46 -6.46 39.72
CA ARG A 130 14.61 -6.98 40.47
C ARG A 130 14.76 -6.36 41.85
N ASN A 131 14.39 -5.09 42.00
CA ASN A 131 14.50 -4.37 43.26
C ASN A 131 13.31 -4.62 44.19
N ASP A 132 12.13 -4.82 43.61
CA ASP A 132 10.89 -5.17 44.33
C ASP A 132 10.16 -6.30 43.57
N PRO A 133 10.53 -7.58 43.84
CA PRO A 133 9.95 -8.73 43.15
C PRO A 133 8.43 -8.82 43.32
N GLY A 134 7.71 -9.08 42.23
CA GLY A 134 6.25 -9.18 42.18
C GLY A 134 5.56 -7.88 41.76
N VAL A 135 6.22 -6.72 41.88
CA VAL A 135 5.56 -5.42 41.68
C VAL A 135 5.01 -5.23 40.26
N LEU A 136 5.68 -5.78 39.23
CA LEU A 136 5.19 -5.76 37.85
C LEU A 136 4.61 -7.12 37.45
N THR A 137 5.19 -8.22 37.90
CA THR A 137 4.78 -9.55 37.46
C THR A 137 3.46 -10.02 38.07
N GLU A 138 3.13 -9.69 39.32
CA GLU A 138 1.85 -10.09 39.91
C GLU A 138 0.65 -9.46 39.16
N PRO A 139 0.59 -8.14 38.91
CA PRO A 139 -0.53 -7.56 38.16
C PRO A 139 -0.64 -8.08 36.72
N VAL A 140 0.49 -8.27 36.06
CA VAL A 140 0.53 -8.56 34.61
C VAL A 140 0.43 -10.04 34.30
N VAL A 141 1.21 -10.86 35.00
CA VAL A 141 1.37 -12.30 34.73
C VAL A 141 0.38 -13.11 35.56
N GLU A 142 0.24 -12.82 36.86
CA GLU A 142 -0.64 -13.60 37.73
C GLU A 142 -2.11 -13.17 37.59
N ASN A 143 -2.36 -11.86 37.60
CA ASN A 143 -3.72 -11.32 37.47
C ASN A 143 -4.17 -11.12 36.01
N GLY A 144 -3.25 -11.27 35.05
CA GLY A 144 -3.55 -11.14 33.62
C GLY A 144 -3.84 -9.72 33.13
N ASP A 145 -3.59 -8.68 33.93
CA ASP A 145 -3.85 -7.29 33.57
C ASP A 145 -2.65 -6.68 32.84
N THR A 146 -2.41 -7.17 31.63
CA THR A 146 -1.34 -6.66 30.75
C THR A 146 -1.45 -5.16 30.46
N PRO A 147 -2.65 -4.58 30.23
CA PRO A 147 -2.79 -3.13 30.05
C PRO A 147 -2.25 -2.29 31.23
N GLN A 148 -2.26 -2.83 32.46
CA GLN A 148 -1.78 -2.12 33.63
C GLN A 148 -0.25 -1.98 33.68
N ALA A 149 0.51 -2.82 32.98
CA ALA A 149 1.98 -2.92 33.07
C ALA A 149 2.70 -1.56 32.98
N LEU A 150 2.33 -0.74 32.01
CA LEU A 150 2.95 0.58 31.80
C LEU A 150 2.68 1.52 32.97
N PHE A 151 1.45 1.53 33.49
CA PHE A 151 1.06 2.43 34.56
C PHE A 151 1.66 2.00 35.90
N THR A 152 1.73 0.69 36.16
CA THR A 152 2.42 0.16 37.34
C THR A 152 3.91 0.49 37.31
N LEU A 153 4.56 0.41 36.14
CA LEU A 153 5.94 0.85 35.98
C LEU A 153 6.12 2.34 36.25
N LEU A 154 5.28 3.19 35.65
CA LEU A 154 5.35 4.64 35.85
C LEU A 154 5.06 5.04 37.29
N ALA A 155 4.26 4.26 38.03
CA ALA A 155 3.97 4.48 39.44
C ALA A 155 5.20 4.30 40.36
N GLN A 156 6.22 3.58 39.90
CA GLN A 156 7.50 3.43 40.62
C GLN A 156 8.42 4.64 40.51
N TYR A 157 8.05 5.63 39.69
CA TYR A 157 8.83 6.83 39.45
C TYR A 157 8.08 8.09 39.91
N PRO A 158 8.80 9.18 40.24
CA PRO A 158 8.16 10.43 40.66
C PRO A 158 7.27 10.98 39.55
N LEU A 159 6.32 11.86 39.91
CA LEU A 159 5.41 12.51 38.95
C LEU A 159 4.46 11.55 38.21
N TYR A 160 4.14 10.37 38.77
CA TYR A 160 3.21 9.41 38.18
C TYR A 160 1.91 10.04 37.66
N MET A 161 1.29 10.95 38.42
CA MET A 161 0.05 11.61 37.97
C MET A 161 0.24 12.35 36.64
N VAL A 162 1.42 12.94 36.41
CA VAL A 162 1.74 13.63 35.16
C VAL A 162 2.08 12.62 34.07
N THR A 163 3.01 11.71 34.34
CA THR A 163 3.51 10.75 33.33
C THR A 163 2.46 9.73 32.92
N GLY A 164 1.65 9.23 33.86
CA GLY A 164 0.49 8.39 33.60
C GLY A 164 -0.57 9.10 32.77
N THR A 165 -0.86 10.38 33.05
CA THR A 165 -1.80 11.17 32.22
C THR A 165 -1.27 11.38 30.81
N ILE A 166 0.04 11.67 30.66
CA ILE A 166 0.68 11.80 29.34
C ILE A 166 0.65 10.46 28.61
N ALA A 167 0.96 9.35 29.27
CA ALA A 167 0.91 8.01 28.68
C ALA A 167 -0.49 7.66 28.18
N LEU A 168 -1.52 7.93 28.98
CA LEU A 168 -2.91 7.73 28.56
C LEU A 168 -3.26 8.60 27.34
N ALA A 169 -2.86 9.87 27.34
CA ALA A 169 -3.09 10.77 26.21
C ALA A 169 -2.37 10.28 24.93
N VAL A 170 -1.12 9.83 25.05
CA VAL A 170 -0.33 9.23 23.96
C VAL A 170 -1.03 8.00 23.38
N ILE A 171 -1.50 7.08 24.23
CA ILE A 171 -2.25 5.89 23.80
C ILE A 171 -3.50 6.30 23.00
N VAL A 172 -4.30 7.25 23.53
CA VAL A 172 -5.50 7.74 22.86
C VAL A 172 -5.16 8.43 21.54
N PHE A 173 -4.09 9.23 21.48
CA PHE A 173 -3.68 9.90 20.25
C PHE A 173 -3.15 8.92 19.20
N TYR A 174 -2.36 7.92 19.57
CA TYR A 174 -1.97 6.83 18.66
C TYR A 174 -3.21 6.11 18.11
N PHE A 175 -4.17 5.77 18.98
CA PHE A 175 -5.38 5.10 18.56
C PHE A 175 -6.19 5.93 17.55
N VAL A 176 -6.46 7.20 17.85
CA VAL A 176 -7.22 8.11 16.97
C VAL A 176 -6.49 8.36 15.65
N THR A 177 -5.18 8.63 15.68
CA THR A 177 -4.39 8.88 14.46
C THR A 177 -4.23 7.63 13.59
N SER A 178 -4.14 6.44 14.22
CA SER A 178 -4.11 5.16 13.51
C SER A 178 -5.43 4.87 12.80
N ILE A 179 -6.58 5.10 13.46
CA ILE A 179 -7.90 4.88 12.84
C ILE A 179 -8.14 5.84 11.67
N ASP A 180 -7.74 7.10 11.81
CA ASP A 180 -7.88 8.10 10.73
C ASP A 180 -7.07 7.71 9.50
N SER A 181 -5.82 7.28 9.72
CA SER A 181 -4.94 6.85 8.63
C SER A 181 -5.41 5.53 8.00
N SER A 182 -5.86 4.56 8.79
CA SER A 182 -6.33 3.27 8.27
C SER A 182 -7.61 3.42 7.45
N ALA A 183 -8.55 4.26 7.89
CA ALA A 183 -9.79 4.50 7.17
C ALA A 183 -9.53 5.14 5.80
N LEU A 184 -8.54 6.04 5.68
CA LEU A 184 -8.14 6.64 4.41
C LEU A 184 -7.59 5.58 3.44
N VAL A 185 -6.75 4.66 3.93
CA VAL A 185 -6.17 3.62 3.06
C VAL A 185 -7.20 2.58 2.65
N MET A 186 -8.11 2.17 3.56
CA MET A 186 -9.22 1.27 3.22
C MET A 186 -10.12 1.86 2.12
N ASP A 187 -10.43 3.15 2.24
CA ASP A 187 -11.19 3.92 1.26
C ASP A 187 -10.49 3.99 -0.11
N THR A 188 -9.18 4.21 -0.10
CA THR A 188 -8.34 4.19 -1.32
C THR A 188 -8.35 2.80 -1.97
N PHE A 189 -8.22 1.72 -1.20
CA PHE A 189 -8.27 0.36 -1.73
C PHE A 189 -9.65 -0.03 -2.28
N ALA A 190 -10.72 0.46 -1.67
CA ALA A 190 -12.08 0.18 -2.11
C ALA A 190 -12.44 0.88 -3.43
N THR A 191 -11.83 2.03 -3.72
CA THR A 191 -12.17 2.86 -4.88
C THR A 191 -11.13 2.86 -5.98
N GLY A 192 -9.90 2.45 -5.68
CA GLY A 192 -8.80 2.46 -6.65
C GLY A 192 -8.23 3.85 -6.94
N GLU A 193 -8.82 4.91 -6.40
CA GLU A 193 -8.41 6.30 -6.61
C GLU A 193 -8.11 6.99 -5.27
N GLU A 194 -7.06 7.82 -5.25
CA GLU A 194 -6.75 8.61 -4.06
C GLU A 194 -7.74 9.77 -3.90
N GLU A 195 -8.33 9.89 -2.71
CA GLU A 195 -9.21 11.00 -2.31
C GLU A 195 -10.47 11.21 -3.19
N ALA A 196 -10.88 10.20 -3.94
CA ALA A 196 -12.05 10.28 -4.81
C ALA A 196 -13.39 10.30 -4.04
N THR A 197 -13.42 9.83 -2.78
CA THR A 197 -14.68 9.63 -2.05
C THR A 197 -15.02 10.76 -1.08
N PRO A 198 -16.33 11.01 -0.88
CA PRO A 198 -16.81 11.86 0.19
C PRO A 198 -16.40 11.39 1.59
N TRP A 199 -16.23 12.34 2.52
CA TRP A 199 -15.76 12.10 3.89
C TRP A 199 -16.55 11.05 4.70
N TYR A 200 -17.82 10.81 4.35
CA TYR A 200 -18.67 9.84 5.06
C TYR A 200 -18.28 8.37 4.78
N TYR A 201 -17.64 8.06 3.66
CA TYR A 201 -17.09 6.72 3.40
C TYR A 201 -15.98 6.39 4.39
N ARG A 202 -15.07 7.33 4.65
CA ARG A 202 -14.02 7.19 5.66
C ARG A 202 -14.59 7.00 7.06
N VAL A 203 -15.67 7.71 7.39
CA VAL A 203 -16.38 7.53 8.66
C VAL A 203 -17.02 6.15 8.76
N ALA A 204 -17.59 5.63 7.67
CA ALA A 204 -18.12 4.27 7.63
C ALA A 204 -17.02 3.22 7.89
N TRP A 205 -15.85 3.37 7.28
CA TRP A 205 -14.69 2.50 7.56
C TRP A 205 -14.25 2.58 9.02
N ALA A 206 -14.16 3.79 9.57
CA ALA A 206 -13.78 4.00 10.97
C ALA A 206 -14.76 3.37 11.96
N ILE A 207 -16.07 3.53 11.72
CA ILE A 207 -17.12 2.89 12.52
C ILE A 207 -17.03 1.37 12.38
N SER A 208 -16.80 0.84 11.18
CA SER A 208 -16.67 -0.60 10.95
C SER A 208 -15.50 -1.20 11.75
N VAL A 209 -14.34 -0.54 11.74
CA VAL A 209 -13.20 -0.91 12.57
C VAL A 209 -13.59 -0.90 14.05
N GLY A 210 -14.25 0.16 14.53
CA GLY A 210 -14.73 0.27 15.90
C GLY A 210 -15.71 -0.82 16.30
N VAL A 211 -16.60 -1.25 15.41
CA VAL A 211 -17.54 -2.37 15.63
C VAL A 211 -16.79 -3.69 15.73
N VAL A 212 -15.81 -3.93 14.86
CA VAL A 212 -14.98 -5.15 14.91
C VAL A 212 -14.15 -5.19 16.19
N THR A 213 -13.50 -4.08 16.57
CA THR A 213 -12.79 -3.95 17.85
C THR A 213 -13.75 -4.19 19.03
N ALA A 214 -14.94 -3.57 18.95
CA ALA A 214 -16.14 -3.86 19.72
C ALA A 214 -16.32 -5.35 20.01
N ALA A 215 -16.62 -6.08 18.95
CA ALA A 215 -16.92 -7.50 18.98
C ALA A 215 -15.75 -8.31 19.56
N LEU A 216 -14.52 -8.05 19.14
CA LEU A 216 -13.34 -8.79 19.62
C LEU A 216 -13.11 -8.61 21.12
N LEU A 217 -13.34 -7.41 21.66
CA LEU A 217 -13.19 -7.15 23.09
C LEU A 217 -14.29 -7.82 23.94
N PHE A 218 -15.46 -8.09 23.36
CA PHE A 218 -16.59 -8.70 24.08
C PHE A 218 -16.71 -10.23 23.89
N ILE A 219 -15.89 -10.86 23.03
CA ILE A 219 -15.97 -12.31 22.78
C ILE A 219 -15.44 -13.13 23.97
N ASN A 220 -14.48 -12.62 24.75
CA ASN A 220 -13.82 -13.38 25.81
C ASN A 220 -13.18 -12.45 26.87
N ASP A 221 -13.07 -12.95 28.09
CA ASP A 221 -12.67 -12.20 29.30
C ASP A 221 -11.28 -11.53 29.18
N SER A 222 -10.40 -12.01 28.29
CA SER A 222 -9.08 -11.43 28.06
C SER A 222 -8.97 -10.48 26.87
N GLY A 223 -9.90 -10.55 25.88
CA GLY A 223 -9.94 -9.77 24.63
C GLY A 223 -8.73 -9.91 23.68
N ILE A 224 -7.51 -9.86 24.22
CA ILE A 224 -6.22 -9.93 23.54
C ILE A 224 -6.03 -11.29 22.86
N GLN A 225 -6.40 -12.38 23.52
CA GLN A 225 -6.21 -13.72 22.95
C GLN A 225 -7.03 -13.93 21.67
N ALA A 226 -8.31 -13.55 21.67
CA ALA A 226 -9.13 -13.61 20.45
C ALA A 226 -8.56 -12.72 19.34
N LEU A 227 -8.07 -11.53 19.69
CA LEU A 227 -7.44 -10.64 18.72
C LEU A 227 -6.23 -11.31 18.07
N GLN A 228 -5.35 -11.94 18.86
CA GLN A 228 -4.16 -12.63 18.34
C GLN A 228 -4.53 -13.77 17.38
N GLU A 229 -5.48 -14.62 17.74
CA GLU A 229 -5.92 -15.75 16.91
C GLU A 229 -6.51 -15.27 15.57
N VAL A 230 -7.40 -14.27 15.60
CA VAL A 230 -8.03 -13.71 14.40
C VAL A 230 -6.98 -13.09 13.47
N VAL A 231 -6.00 -12.36 14.01
CA VAL A 231 -4.91 -11.77 13.22
C VAL A 231 -4.09 -12.84 12.51
N ILE A 232 -3.77 -13.96 13.18
CA ILE A 232 -3.03 -15.08 12.57
C ILE A 232 -3.80 -15.70 11.40
N ILE A 233 -5.11 -15.92 11.58
CA ILE A 233 -5.97 -16.49 10.54
C ILE A 233 -6.06 -15.56 9.31
N ILE A 234 -6.23 -14.25 9.53
CA ILE A 234 -6.34 -13.26 8.45
C ILE A 234 -4.99 -13.04 7.74
N ALA A 235 -3.87 -13.14 8.44
CA ALA A 235 -2.55 -12.95 7.85
C ALA A 235 -2.17 -14.07 6.87
N LEU A 236 -2.66 -15.30 7.08
CA LEU A 236 -2.30 -16.46 6.28
C LEU A 236 -2.57 -16.30 4.77
N PRO A 237 -3.75 -15.85 4.30
CA PRO A 237 -3.94 -15.58 2.87
C PRO A 237 -3.02 -14.46 2.35
N PHE A 238 -2.84 -13.39 3.13
CA PHE A 238 -1.94 -12.29 2.74
C PHE A 238 -0.49 -12.73 2.62
N PHE A 239 -0.04 -13.68 3.45
CA PHE A 239 1.29 -14.26 3.36
C PHE A 239 1.59 -14.81 1.96
N PHE A 240 0.65 -15.52 1.33
CA PHE A 240 0.82 -16.00 -0.04
C PHE A 240 0.83 -14.86 -1.06
N VAL A 241 -0.02 -13.85 -0.87
CA VAL A 241 -0.03 -12.64 -1.72
C VAL A 241 1.32 -11.92 -1.68
N TYR A 242 2.03 -11.91 -0.54
CA TYR A 242 3.37 -11.33 -0.44
C TYR A 242 4.40 -12.03 -1.34
N PHE A 243 4.34 -13.36 -1.52
CA PHE A 243 5.24 -14.03 -2.47
C PHE A 243 4.97 -13.61 -3.91
N ILE A 244 3.68 -13.44 -4.26
CA ILE A 244 3.29 -12.93 -5.58
C ILE A 244 3.81 -11.50 -5.76
N MET A 245 3.65 -10.63 -4.76
CA MET A 245 4.15 -9.26 -4.81
C MET A 245 5.67 -9.18 -4.87
N MET A 246 6.40 -10.05 -4.16
CA MET A 246 7.86 -10.13 -4.25
C MET A 246 8.31 -10.50 -5.67
N PHE A 247 7.67 -11.50 -6.28
CA PHE A 247 7.94 -11.87 -7.67
C PHE A 247 7.61 -10.74 -8.64
N ALA A 248 6.43 -10.12 -8.50
CA ALA A 248 6.00 -9.01 -9.34
C ALA A 248 6.93 -7.80 -9.22
N LEU A 249 7.45 -7.51 -8.02
CA LEU A 249 8.42 -6.44 -7.80
C LEU A 249 9.74 -6.71 -8.51
N VAL A 250 10.29 -7.93 -8.39
CA VAL A 250 11.52 -8.30 -9.10
C VAL A 250 11.32 -8.20 -10.60
N LYS A 251 10.23 -8.77 -11.12
CA LYS A 251 9.88 -8.67 -12.55
C LYS A 251 9.77 -7.21 -13.00
N ALA A 252 9.05 -6.36 -12.26
CA ALA A 252 8.89 -4.95 -12.61
C ALA A 252 10.22 -4.18 -12.58
N MET A 253 11.11 -4.49 -11.64
CA MET A 253 12.45 -3.89 -11.58
C MET A 253 13.35 -4.36 -12.73
N ASP A 254 13.25 -5.63 -13.12
CA ASP A 254 13.99 -6.17 -14.27
C ASP A 254 13.46 -5.56 -15.59
N ASP A 255 12.14 -5.44 -15.73
CA ASP A 255 11.49 -4.82 -16.89
C ASP A 255 11.88 -3.32 -17.00
N ASP A 256 11.95 -2.57 -15.88
CA ASP A 256 12.43 -1.17 -15.84
C ASP A 256 13.93 -1.05 -16.16
N ALA A 257 14.74 -2.02 -15.72
CA ALA A 257 16.17 -2.06 -16.02
C ALA A 257 16.44 -2.42 -17.49
N ALA A 258 15.60 -3.26 -18.09
CA ALA A 258 15.67 -3.67 -19.49
C ALA A 258 15.05 -2.65 -20.46
N ALA A 259 14.15 -1.80 -19.97
CA ALA A 259 13.58 -0.71 -20.76
C ALA A 259 14.68 0.26 -21.21
N ASP A 260 14.75 0.51 -22.52
CA ASP A 260 15.66 1.52 -23.07
C ASP A 260 15.36 2.86 -22.37
N ARG A 261 16.38 3.41 -21.72
CA ARG A 261 16.31 4.76 -21.18
C ARG A 261 16.09 5.70 -22.36
N LYS A 262 14.83 6.09 -22.60
CA LYS A 262 14.52 7.20 -23.51
C LYS A 262 15.32 8.39 -23.00
N PHE A 263 16.43 8.69 -23.66
CA PHE A 263 17.18 9.90 -23.39
C PHE A 263 16.18 11.04 -23.56
N ARG A 264 15.84 11.76 -22.48
CA ARG A 264 15.18 13.06 -22.62
C ARG A 264 16.21 13.96 -23.28
N SER A 265 16.28 13.92 -24.61
CA SER A 265 16.98 14.93 -25.37
C SER A 265 16.36 16.26 -24.97
N ARG A 266 17.19 17.24 -24.65
CA ARG A 266 16.77 18.65 -24.61
C ARG A 266 16.33 19.16 -25.99
N GLN A 267 16.53 18.35 -27.02
CA GLN A 267 15.94 18.55 -28.33
C GLN A 267 14.53 17.98 -28.26
N TRP A 268 13.57 18.89 -28.28
CA TRP A 268 12.21 18.61 -28.73
C TRP A 268 12.31 17.82 -30.04
N GLU A 269 11.50 16.76 -30.20
CA GLU A 269 11.24 16.23 -31.53
C GLU A 269 10.86 17.43 -32.42
N LYS A 270 11.40 17.47 -33.64
CA LYS A 270 11.03 18.52 -34.58
C LYS A 270 9.51 18.45 -34.72
N THR A 271 8.83 19.50 -34.26
CA THR A 271 7.41 19.70 -34.52
C THR A 271 7.18 19.55 -36.02
N ASP A 272 6.03 18.97 -36.40
CA ASP A 272 5.64 18.87 -37.80
C ASP A 272 5.79 20.23 -38.50
N THR A 273 6.17 20.19 -39.78
CA THR A 273 6.27 21.40 -40.58
C THR A 273 4.90 22.09 -40.63
N PRO A 274 4.83 23.43 -40.76
CA PRO A 274 3.56 24.15 -40.89
C PRO A 274 2.65 23.57 -41.96
N GLU A 275 3.22 23.13 -43.08
CA GLU A 275 2.51 22.47 -44.19
C GLU A 275 1.83 21.15 -43.75
N LYS A 276 2.53 20.30 -42.99
CA LYS A 276 1.96 19.05 -42.46
C LYS A 276 0.87 19.31 -41.42
N TYR A 277 1.06 20.35 -40.63
CA TYR A 277 0.10 20.73 -39.59
C TYR A 277 -1.19 21.29 -40.22
N GLU A 278 -1.06 22.14 -41.24
CA GLU A 278 -2.20 22.62 -42.04
C GLU A 278 -2.91 21.48 -42.78
N GLU A 279 -2.16 20.52 -43.34
CA GLU A 279 -2.73 19.33 -43.98
C GLU A 279 -3.50 18.45 -42.98
N ALA A 280 -2.98 18.29 -41.76
CA ALA A 280 -3.65 17.52 -40.71
C ALA A 280 -4.88 18.25 -40.14
N GLU A 281 -4.86 19.57 -40.03
CA GLU A 281 -6.03 20.37 -39.64
C GLU A 281 -7.08 20.48 -40.75
N ALA A 282 -6.66 20.39 -42.02
CA ALA A 282 -7.56 20.36 -43.17
C ALA A 282 -8.25 19.01 -43.35
N LYS A 283 -7.69 17.93 -42.82
CA LYS A 283 -8.32 16.60 -42.85
C LYS A 283 -9.58 16.63 -41.96
N PRO A 284 -10.72 16.14 -42.48
CA PRO A 284 -11.92 16.05 -41.67
C PRO A 284 -11.71 15.12 -40.48
N ALA A 285 -12.48 15.34 -39.41
CA ALA A 285 -12.41 14.50 -38.22
C ALA A 285 -12.71 13.03 -38.61
N PRO A 286 -12.05 12.03 -38.00
CA PRO A 286 -12.28 10.64 -38.34
C PRO A 286 -13.78 10.28 -38.29
N GLY A 287 -14.31 9.75 -39.41
CA GLY A 287 -15.73 9.43 -39.57
C GLY A 287 -16.61 10.57 -40.10
N TYR A 288 -16.03 11.66 -40.57
CA TYR A 288 -16.72 12.78 -41.24
C TYR A 288 -16.14 13.01 -42.63
N ASP A 289 -16.98 13.43 -43.58
CA ASP A 289 -16.57 13.84 -44.92
C ASP A 289 -15.98 15.27 -44.92
N GLU A 290 -15.47 15.73 -46.07
CA GLU A 290 -14.91 17.08 -46.23
C GLU A 290 -15.92 18.21 -45.97
N GLU A 291 -17.21 17.92 -46.03
CA GLU A 291 -18.31 18.85 -45.76
C GLU A 291 -18.75 18.84 -44.28
N GLY A 292 -18.16 17.96 -43.46
CA GLY A 292 -18.45 17.80 -42.04
C GLY A 292 -19.71 16.99 -41.74
N ASN A 293 -20.24 16.25 -42.71
CA ASN A 293 -21.30 15.28 -42.49
C ASN A 293 -20.71 13.97 -41.97
N GLU A 294 -21.45 13.28 -41.11
CA GLU A 294 -21.04 11.96 -40.62
C GLU A 294 -21.11 10.96 -41.78
N ILE A 295 -20.00 10.26 -42.04
CA ILE A 295 -19.94 9.22 -43.06
C ILE A 295 -20.79 8.06 -42.59
N ASP A 296 -21.67 7.55 -43.46
CA ASP A 296 -22.53 6.42 -43.14
C ASP A 296 -21.66 5.20 -42.82
N ARG A 297 -21.86 4.63 -41.63
CA ARG A 297 -21.04 3.51 -41.15
C ARG A 297 -21.77 2.23 -41.48
N PRO A 298 -21.13 1.27 -42.16
CA PRO A 298 -21.78 0.00 -42.47
C PRO A 298 -22.17 -0.70 -41.18
N GLU A 299 -23.42 -1.12 -41.09
CA GLU A 299 -23.87 -1.98 -39.98
C GLU A 299 -23.21 -3.36 -40.11
N LEU A 300 -22.69 -3.84 -38.97
CA LEU A 300 -22.06 -5.15 -38.86
C LEU A 300 -22.94 -6.06 -38.00
N GLU A 301 -23.23 -7.26 -38.51
CA GLU A 301 -23.89 -8.32 -37.76
C GLU A 301 -22.87 -9.37 -37.31
N TYR A 302 -22.97 -9.82 -36.05
CA TYR A 302 -22.09 -10.87 -35.53
C TYR A 302 -22.66 -12.25 -35.84
N ASP A 303 -21.95 -13.03 -36.64
CA ASP A 303 -22.26 -14.42 -36.94
C ASP A 303 -21.71 -15.32 -35.82
N TYR A 304 -22.61 -15.75 -34.93
CA TYR A 304 -22.26 -16.62 -33.79
C TYR A 304 -21.79 -18.02 -34.20
N ASP A 305 -22.14 -18.51 -35.39
CA ASP A 305 -21.77 -19.85 -35.84
C ASP A 305 -20.31 -19.89 -36.35
N ASN A 306 -19.81 -18.77 -36.88
CA ASN A 306 -18.48 -18.65 -37.45
C ASN A 306 -17.55 -17.70 -36.68
N GLU A 307 -17.98 -17.20 -35.52
CA GLU A 307 -17.24 -16.25 -34.66
C GLU A 307 -16.66 -15.03 -35.42
N THR A 308 -17.38 -14.53 -36.42
CA THR A 308 -16.92 -13.47 -37.33
C THR A 308 -17.98 -12.38 -37.53
N TRP A 309 -17.53 -11.15 -37.77
CA TRP A 309 -18.43 -10.06 -38.14
C TRP A 309 -18.73 -10.11 -39.63
N ARG A 310 -19.94 -9.76 -40.04
CA ARG A 310 -20.35 -9.70 -41.45
C ARG A 310 -21.01 -8.36 -41.76
N LEU A 311 -20.82 -7.89 -42.98
CA LEU A 311 -21.50 -6.71 -43.50
C LEU A 311 -22.99 -6.99 -43.72
N THR A 312 -23.85 -6.10 -43.22
CA THR A 312 -25.31 -6.16 -43.40
C THR A 312 -25.76 -5.55 -44.74
N GLU A 313 -24.88 -4.83 -45.43
CA GLU A 313 -25.16 -4.24 -46.74
C GLU A 313 -23.96 -4.34 -47.68
N THR A 314 -24.20 -4.14 -48.98
CA THR A 314 -23.14 -4.10 -49.99
C THR A 314 -22.44 -2.74 -49.89
N LEU A 315 -21.14 -2.76 -49.61
CA LEU A 315 -20.31 -1.56 -49.53
C LEU A 315 -19.74 -1.23 -50.90
N VAL A 316 -19.85 0.03 -51.32
CA VAL A 316 -19.13 0.55 -52.46
C VAL A 316 -17.98 1.40 -51.93
N ILE A 317 -16.75 0.95 -52.16
CA ILE A 317 -15.55 1.66 -51.73
C ILE A 317 -14.96 2.35 -52.97
N GLU A 318 -14.98 3.68 -52.96
CA GLU A 318 -14.27 4.50 -53.93
C GLU A 318 -12.81 4.63 -53.46
N GLY A 319 -11.86 4.25 -54.31
CA GLY A 319 -10.44 4.35 -54.03
C GLY A 319 -9.64 4.80 -55.24
N GLU A 320 -8.49 5.41 -55.00
CA GLU A 320 -7.54 5.77 -56.05
C GLU A 320 -6.60 4.57 -56.28
N ALA A 321 -6.54 4.10 -57.52
CA ALA A 321 -5.63 3.03 -57.92
C ALA A 321 -4.59 3.56 -58.90
N GLU A 322 -3.31 3.33 -58.62
CA GLU A 322 -2.21 3.61 -59.54
C GLU A 322 -2.24 2.60 -60.70
N THR A 323 -2.32 3.12 -61.93
CA THR A 323 -2.17 2.32 -63.15
C THR A 323 -0.68 2.04 -63.44
N GLU A 324 -0.37 1.05 -64.30
CA GLU A 324 1.02 0.69 -64.65
C GLU A 324 1.83 1.85 -65.26
N ASP A 325 1.16 2.89 -65.78
CA ASP A 325 1.78 4.09 -66.35
C ASP A 325 1.93 5.26 -65.34
N GLY A 326 1.52 5.06 -64.07
CA GLY A 326 1.70 6.04 -62.98
C GLY A 326 0.62 7.12 -62.90
N ASP A 327 -0.50 6.95 -63.62
CA ASP A 327 -1.67 7.80 -63.49
C ASP A 327 -2.64 7.21 -62.44
N GLU A 328 -3.17 8.06 -61.55
CA GLU A 328 -4.19 7.70 -60.55
C GLU A 328 -5.58 7.72 -61.21
N GLU A 329 -6.27 6.57 -61.18
CA GLU A 329 -7.65 6.45 -61.64
C GLU A 329 -8.56 6.11 -60.45
N VAL A 330 -9.73 6.75 -60.38
CA VAL A 330 -10.73 6.45 -59.36
C VAL A 330 -11.42 5.14 -59.73
N VAL A 331 -11.29 4.13 -58.87
CA VAL A 331 -11.87 2.81 -59.05
C VAL A 331 -12.91 2.57 -57.96
N GLU A 332 -14.10 2.16 -58.38
CA GLU A 332 -15.17 1.69 -57.49
C GLU A 332 -15.03 0.18 -57.29
N VAL A 333 -14.91 -0.25 -56.03
CA VAL A 333 -14.89 -1.67 -55.64
C VAL A 333 -16.14 -1.97 -54.83
N GLU A 334 -17.00 -2.85 -55.37
CA GLU A 334 -18.18 -3.34 -54.66
C GLU A 334 -17.81 -4.56 -53.79
N VAL A 335 -18.02 -4.44 -52.48
CA VAL A 335 -17.88 -5.52 -51.49
C VAL A 335 -19.27 -6.05 -51.13
N PRO A 336 -19.60 -7.31 -51.47
CA PRO A 336 -20.94 -7.86 -51.28
C PRO A 336 -21.37 -7.95 -49.81
N GLU A 337 -22.68 -7.85 -49.57
CA GLU A 337 -23.32 -8.19 -48.30
C GLU A 337 -22.94 -9.61 -47.84
N GLY A 338 -22.71 -9.79 -46.53
CA GLY A 338 -22.36 -11.07 -45.91
C GLY A 338 -20.87 -11.43 -45.97
N THR A 339 -20.02 -10.55 -46.52
CA THR A 339 -18.56 -10.69 -46.50
C THR A 339 -18.04 -10.64 -45.07
N PRO A 340 -17.23 -11.63 -44.62
CA PRO A 340 -16.67 -11.62 -43.28
C PRO A 340 -15.62 -10.53 -43.11
N VAL A 341 -15.64 -9.85 -41.97
CA VAL A 341 -14.74 -8.75 -41.60
C VAL A 341 -13.99 -9.12 -40.33
N GLU A 342 -12.67 -9.01 -40.37
CA GLU A 342 -11.80 -9.22 -39.22
C GLU A 342 -11.52 -7.85 -38.58
N ILE A 343 -11.97 -7.65 -37.33
CA ILE A 343 -11.78 -6.39 -36.61
C ILE A 343 -10.51 -6.50 -35.77
N ASP A 344 -9.39 -6.02 -36.31
CA ASP A 344 -8.16 -5.90 -35.54
C ASP A 344 -8.31 -4.84 -34.44
N THR A 345 -7.98 -5.22 -33.21
CA THR A 345 -8.12 -4.32 -32.06
C THR A 345 -6.94 -3.34 -32.00
N VAL A 346 -7.22 -2.11 -32.40
CA VAL A 346 -6.59 -0.83 -31.98
C VAL A 346 -5.23 -0.48 -32.59
N GLU A 347 -5.24 0.25 -33.70
CA GLU A 347 -4.41 1.47 -33.85
C GLU A 347 -5.31 2.69 -33.63
N PRO A 348 -4.88 3.71 -32.85
CA PRO A 348 -5.70 4.89 -32.58
C PRO A 348 -5.59 5.87 -33.76
N ALA A 349 -6.19 5.52 -34.89
CA ALA A 349 -6.59 6.41 -35.98
C ALA A 349 -7.40 5.56 -36.96
N GLY A 350 -8.68 5.92 -37.17
CA GLY A 350 -9.66 5.11 -37.92
C GLY A 350 -9.28 4.82 -39.37
N ALA A 351 -8.53 3.74 -39.59
CA ALA A 351 -8.33 3.11 -40.88
C ALA A 351 -8.57 1.60 -40.71
N THR A 352 -9.77 1.14 -41.05
CA THR A 352 -10.08 -0.29 -41.16
C THR A 352 -9.50 -0.76 -42.50
N LYS A 353 -8.48 -1.61 -42.48
CA LYS A 353 -7.87 -2.15 -43.68
C LYS A 353 -8.71 -3.34 -44.16
N VAL A 354 -9.40 -3.20 -45.30
CA VAL A 354 -10.10 -4.31 -45.95
C VAL A 354 -9.17 -4.87 -47.02
N GLU A 355 -8.58 -6.04 -46.79
CA GLU A 355 -7.80 -6.75 -47.81
C GLU A 355 -8.73 -7.64 -48.65
N GLY A 356 -8.91 -7.30 -49.94
CA GLY A 356 -9.52 -8.17 -50.93
C GLY A 356 -8.44 -8.85 -51.78
N GLU A 357 -8.45 -10.19 -51.84
CA GLU A 357 -7.64 -10.94 -52.82
C GLU A 357 -8.27 -10.82 -54.22
N ARG A 358 -7.40 -10.62 -55.23
CA ARG A 358 -7.74 -10.49 -56.65
C ARG A 358 -8.13 -11.81 -57.32
#